data_AF-A0A1B6LZI1-F1
#
_entry.id   AF-A0A1B6LZI1-F1
#
_cell.length_a   1.000
_cell.length_b   1.000
_cell.length_c   1.000
_cell.angle_alpha   90.00
_cell.angle_beta   90.00
_cell.angle_gamma   90.00
#
_symmetry.space_group_name_H-M   'P 1'
#
loop_
_entity.id
_entity.type
_entity.pdbx_description
1 polymer ?
#
loop_
_entity_poly.entity_id
_entity_poly.type
_entity_poly.pdbx_seq_one_letter_code
_entity_poly.pdbx_strand_id
1 'polypeptide(L)'
;SYHNTRYISLVRRYADIITGQFFGHLHSDTFRLVYSELGFPVSRLFLAPSVTPRRSSAGLNNPAFRLYKIEIDTGQVLDYSQYYLDLPVANTAPTKGPDDGTDAPEVEWT
;
A
#
# COMPACT_ATOMS: atom_id res chain seq x y z
N SER A 1 -4.36 20.60 -11.89
CA SER A 1 -5.67 20.53 -12.56
C SER A 1 -6.78 20.87 -11.57
N TYR A 2 -7.96 21.27 -12.05
CA TYR A 2 -9.12 21.65 -11.24
C TYR A 2 -9.44 20.62 -10.12
N HIS A 3 -9.46 19.33 -10.43
CA HIS A 3 -9.78 18.28 -9.47
C HIS A 3 -8.73 18.14 -8.37
N ASN A 4 -7.44 18.19 -8.71
CA ASN A 4 -6.36 18.09 -7.73
C ASN A 4 -6.41 19.24 -6.72
N THR A 5 -6.62 20.47 -7.19
CA THR A 5 -6.74 21.64 -6.31
C THR A 5 -7.92 21.48 -5.35
N ARG A 6 -9.10 21.07 -5.86
CA ARG A 6 -10.26 20.83 -5.00
C ARG A 6 -10.04 19.71 -4.00
N TYR A 7 -9.37 18.63 -4.40
CA TYR A 7 -9.03 17.52 -3.51
C TYR A 7 -8.15 18.00 -2.34
N ILE A 8 -7.07 18.73 -2.65
CA ILE A 8 -6.17 19.26 -1.62
C ILE A 8 -6.87 20.26 -0.70
N SER A 9 -7.76 21.12 -1.23
CA SER A 9 -8.57 22.01 -0.41
C SER A 9 -9.48 21.26 0.57
N LEU A 10 -10.10 20.16 0.15
CA LEU A 10 -10.92 19.32 1.03
C LEU A 10 -10.07 18.63 2.09
N VAL A 11 -8.91 18.08 1.71
CA VAL A 11 -7.97 17.47 2.66
C VAL A 11 -7.53 18.46 3.73
N ARG A 12 -7.17 19.69 3.34
CA ARG A 12 -6.78 20.74 4.29
C ARG A 12 -7.93 21.12 5.22
N ARG A 13 -9.15 21.25 4.68
CA ARG A 13 -10.33 21.67 5.42
C ARG A 13 -10.75 20.68 6.51
N TYR A 14 -10.56 19.38 6.27
CA TYR A 14 -10.99 18.30 7.17
C TYR A 14 -9.80 17.52 7.74
N ALA A 15 -8.62 18.14 7.81
CA ALA A 15 -7.41 17.50 8.28
C ALA A 15 -7.48 17.02 9.74
N ASP A 16 -8.35 17.63 10.54
CA ASP A 16 -8.63 17.27 11.93
C ASP A 16 -9.32 15.92 12.09
N ILE A 17 -10.05 15.45 11.07
CA ILE A 17 -10.76 14.16 11.08
C ILE A 17 -10.19 13.13 10.09
N ILE A 18 -9.27 13.53 9.20
CA ILE A 18 -8.61 12.62 8.27
C ILE A 18 -7.36 12.02 8.94
N THR A 19 -7.45 10.76 9.38
CA THR A 19 -6.38 10.09 10.13
C THR A 19 -5.35 9.36 9.24
N GLY A 20 -5.70 9.13 7.97
CA GLY A 20 -4.84 8.54 6.95
C GLY A 20 -5.53 8.51 5.58
N GLN A 21 -4.74 8.50 4.51
CA GLN A 21 -5.25 8.37 3.14
C GLN A 21 -4.46 7.29 2.40
N PHE A 22 -5.16 6.40 1.70
CA PHE A 22 -4.56 5.20 1.09
C PHE A 22 -4.87 5.15 -0.39
N PHE A 23 -3.82 5.07 -1.20
CA PHE A 23 -3.88 5.15 -2.66
C PHE A 23 -3.04 4.03 -3.30
N GLY A 24 -3.31 3.79 -4.58
CA GLY A 24 -2.52 2.88 -5.42
C GLY A 24 -2.19 3.56 -6.75
N HIS A 25 -2.47 2.86 -7.86
CA HIS A 25 -2.30 3.31 -9.25
C HIS A 25 -0.86 3.52 -9.74
N LEU A 26 0.05 4.06 -8.93
CA LEU A 26 1.44 4.30 -9.34
C LEU A 26 2.28 3.01 -9.44
N HIS A 27 1.86 1.96 -8.73
CA HIS A 27 2.58 0.67 -8.57
C HIS A 27 3.93 0.80 -7.83
N SER A 28 4.16 1.94 -7.15
CA SER A 28 5.40 2.20 -6.40
C SER A 28 5.08 2.49 -4.94
N ASP A 29 6.00 2.07 -4.07
CA ASP A 29 5.97 2.45 -2.66
C ASP A 29 6.40 3.91 -2.50
N THR A 30 5.46 4.77 -2.11
CA THR A 30 5.77 6.17 -1.83
C THR A 30 4.72 6.79 -0.91
N PHE A 31 4.97 8.01 -0.47
CA PHE A 31 3.99 8.79 0.29
C PHE A 31 3.99 10.24 -0.18
N ARG A 32 2.94 10.98 0.19
CA ARG A 32 2.85 12.44 0.00
C ARG A 32 2.44 13.08 1.31
N LEU A 33 2.97 14.26 1.57
CA LEU A 33 2.54 15.12 2.66
C LEU A 33 1.71 16.27 2.09
N VAL A 34 0.60 16.58 2.76
CA VAL A 34 -0.18 17.79 2.50
C VAL A 34 0.10 18.76 3.63
N TYR A 35 0.53 19.96 3.25
CA TYR A 35 0.82 21.04 4.18
C TYR A 35 -0.35 22.02 4.25
N SER A 36 -0.56 22.62 5.43
CA SER A 36 -1.44 23.78 5.64
C SER A 36 -0.92 25.01 4.90
N GLU A 37 -1.76 26.05 4.81
CA GLU A 37 -1.34 27.35 4.28
C GLU A 37 -0.23 28.02 5.12
N LEU A 38 -0.10 27.63 6.40
CA LEU A 38 0.94 28.11 7.31
C LEU A 38 2.25 27.29 7.20
N GLY A 39 2.30 26.25 6.37
CA GLY A 39 3.50 25.47 6.11
C GLY A 39 3.74 24.28 7.06
N PHE A 40 2.77 23.88 7.87
CA PHE A 40 2.85 22.68 8.72
C PHE A 40 2.21 21.47 8.03
N PRO A 41 2.74 20.24 8.17
CA PRO A 41 2.11 19.04 7.63
C PRO A 41 0.80 18.77 8.37
N VAL A 42 -0.28 18.58 7.62
CA VAL A 42 -1.64 18.36 8.15
C VAL A 42 -2.26 17.04 7.71
N SER A 43 -1.72 16.40 6.67
CA SER A 43 -2.18 15.08 6.25
C SER A 43 -1.07 14.32 5.51
N ARG A 44 -1.23 13.00 5.45
CA ARG A 44 -0.34 12.03 4.81
C ARG A 44 -1.13 11.10 3.89
N LEU A 45 -0.58 10.87 2.71
CA LEU A 45 -1.10 9.94 1.71
C LEU A 45 -0.10 8.82 1.54
N PHE A 46 -0.52 7.59 1.79
CA PHE A 46 0.27 6.40 1.53
C PHE A 46 -0.11 5.83 0.17
N LEU A 47 0.89 5.62 -0.69
CA LEU A 47 0.72 4.93 -1.96
C LEU A 47 1.32 3.54 -1.82
N ALA A 48 0.47 2.52 -1.86
CA ALA A 48 0.91 1.14 -1.83
C ALA A 48 1.37 0.68 -3.22
N PRO A 49 2.37 -0.21 -3.31
CA PRO A 49 2.74 -0.86 -4.55
C PRO A 49 1.63 -1.80 -5.05
N SER A 50 1.79 -2.35 -6.25
CA SER A 50 0.82 -3.26 -6.84
C SER A 50 1.25 -4.72 -6.71
N VAL A 51 0.27 -5.63 -6.69
CA VAL A 51 0.51 -7.06 -6.82
C VAL A 51 0.90 -7.40 -8.27
N THR A 52 0.34 -6.71 -9.28
CA THR A 52 0.77 -6.98 -10.66
C THR A 52 2.21 -6.49 -10.87
N PRO A 53 3.12 -7.35 -11.33
CA PRO A 53 4.44 -6.93 -11.77
C PRO A 53 4.30 -6.36 -13.17
N ARG A 54 4.22 -5.03 -13.27
CA ARG A 54 4.07 -4.36 -14.56
C ARG A 54 5.01 -3.19 -14.64
N ARG A 55 5.76 -3.13 -15.75
CA ARG A 55 6.51 -1.92 -16.10
C ARG A 55 5.56 -0.75 -16.30
N SER A 56 5.69 0.26 -15.46
CA SER A 56 4.95 1.52 -15.55
C SER A 56 5.90 2.68 -15.80
N SER A 57 5.36 3.90 -15.90
CA SER A 57 6.16 5.13 -15.93
C SER A 57 7.01 5.31 -14.66
N ALA A 58 6.66 4.65 -13.56
CA ALA A 58 7.39 4.68 -12.29
C ALA A 58 8.46 3.57 -12.18
N GLY A 59 8.59 2.70 -13.19
CA GLY A 59 9.59 1.64 -13.24
C GLY A 59 9.02 0.23 -13.13
N LEU A 60 9.87 -0.71 -12.73
CA LEU A 60 9.50 -2.10 -12.44
C LEU A 60 9.15 -2.23 -10.96
N ASN A 61 8.20 -3.10 -10.63
CA ASN A 61 7.87 -3.47 -9.27
C ASN A 61 7.83 -4.99 -9.12
N ASN A 62 8.29 -5.49 -7.98
CA ASN A 62 7.91 -6.81 -7.51
C ASN A 62 6.43 -6.79 -7.06
N PRO A 63 5.71 -7.92 -7.16
CA PRO A 63 4.41 -8.07 -6.49
C PRO A 63 4.56 -7.77 -5.00
N ALA A 64 3.71 -6.90 -4.47
CA ALA A 64 3.86 -6.44 -3.09
C ALA A 64 2.51 -6.06 -2.46
N PHE A 65 2.40 -6.23 -1.16
CA PHE A 65 1.23 -5.82 -0.36
C PHE A 65 1.67 -5.23 0.97
N ARG A 66 0.80 -4.43 1.58
CA ARG A 66 1.10 -3.71 2.82
C ARG A 66 0.08 -4.03 3.89
N LEU A 67 0.56 -4.26 5.11
CA LEU A 67 -0.25 -4.43 6.31
C LEU A 67 -0.10 -3.20 7.20
N TYR A 68 -1.20 -2.52 7.51
CA TYR A 68 -1.20 -1.34 8.39
C TYR A 68 -1.56 -1.72 9.82
N LYS A 69 -0.84 -1.13 10.77
CA LYS A 69 -1.21 -1.13 12.19
C LYS A 69 -1.95 0.17 12.51
N ILE A 70 -3.20 0.05 12.93
CA ILE A 70 -4.10 1.18 13.21
C ILE A 70 -4.52 1.12 14.68
N GLU A 71 -4.49 2.26 15.35
CA GLU A 71 -5.12 2.43 16.66
C GLU A 71 -6.64 2.49 16.48
N ILE A 72 -7.37 1.57 17.12
CA ILE A 72 -8.78 1.32 16.83
C ILE A 72 -9.66 2.50 17.26
N ASP A 73 -9.33 3.13 18.39
CA ASP A 73 -10.16 4.21 18.96
C ASP A 73 -10.04 5.52 18.18
N THR A 74 -8.85 5.83 17.67
CA THR A 74 -8.59 7.11 16.99
C THR A 74 -8.51 6.97 15.48
N GLY A 75 -8.41 5.74 14.95
CA GLY A 75 -8.13 5.48 13.54
C GLY A 75 -6.73 5.91 13.09
N GLN A 76 -5.82 6.27 14.00
CA GLN A 76 -4.46 6.68 13.63
C GLN A 76 -3.64 5.52 13.10
N VAL A 77 -2.97 5.74 11.96
CA VAL A 77 -1.94 4.82 11.46
C VAL A 77 -0.71 4.92 12.36
N LEU A 78 -0.40 3.84 13.07
CA LEU A 78 0.75 3.72 13.96
C LEU A 78 1.99 3.26 13.19
N ASP A 79 1.84 2.27 12.31
CA ASP A 79 2.93 1.68 11.55
C ASP A 79 2.42 0.93 10.31
N TYR A 80 3.32 0.47 9.43
CA TYR A 80 3.01 -0.52 8.41
C TYR A 80 4.18 -1.47 8.14
N SER A 81 3.84 -2.71 7.78
CA SER A 81 4.80 -3.69 7.25
C SER A 81 4.58 -3.87 5.75
N GLN A 82 5.65 -3.74 4.98
CA GLN A 82 5.64 -3.91 3.52
C GLN A 82 6.23 -5.27 3.17
N TYR A 83 5.42 -6.10 2.51
CA TYR A 83 5.84 -7.40 1.99
C TYR A 83 5.98 -7.34 0.48
N TYR A 84 6.90 -8.12 -0.06
CA TYR A 84 7.08 -8.29 -1.50
C TYR A 84 7.47 -9.72 -1.84
N LEU A 85 7.16 -10.14 -3.06
CA LEU A 85 7.65 -11.37 -3.66
C LEU A 85 8.84 -11.02 -4.55
N ASP A 86 10.00 -11.60 -4.28
CA ASP A 86 11.11 -11.55 -5.24
C ASP A 86 10.74 -12.37 -6.49
N LEU A 87 10.24 -11.67 -7.51
CA LEU A 87 9.64 -12.34 -8.67
C LEU A 87 10.67 -13.14 -9.48
N PRO A 88 11.89 -12.64 -9.74
CA PRO A 88 12.93 -13.46 -10.36
C PRO A 88 13.21 -14.77 -9.60
N VAL A 89 13.35 -14.72 -8.27
CA VAL A 89 13.61 -15.91 -7.45
C VAL A 89 12.40 -16.83 -7.42
N ALA A 90 11.19 -16.30 -7.32
CA ALA A 90 9.96 -17.10 -7.31
C ALA A 90 9.78 -17.89 -8.62
N ASN A 91 10.20 -17.32 -9.75
CA ASN A 91 10.12 -17.97 -11.06
C ASN A 91 11.20 -19.04 -11.30
N THR A 92 12.23 -19.14 -10.45
CA THR A 92 13.23 -20.22 -10.53
C THR A 92 12.89 -21.41 -9.64
N ALA A 93 11.90 -21.27 -8.75
CA ALA A 93 11.40 -22.40 -7.96
C ALA A 93 10.80 -23.46 -8.90
N PRO A 94 11.08 -24.76 -8.70
CA PRO A 94 10.43 -25.81 -9.47
C PRO A 94 8.92 -25.67 -9.27
N THR A 95 8.17 -25.55 -10.36
CA THR A 95 6.71 -25.57 -10.29
C THR A 95 6.32 -26.89 -9.64
N LYS A 96 5.77 -26.86 -8.42
CA LYS A 96 4.83 -27.92 -8.04
C LYS A 96 3.79 -27.91 -9.16
N GLY A 97 3.57 -29.06 -9.80
CA GLY A 97 2.49 -29.21 -10.77
C GLY A 97 1.16 -28.75 -10.18
N PRO A 98 0.09 -28.64 -10.99
CA PRO A 98 -1.23 -28.31 -10.44
C PRO A 98 -1.49 -29.19 -9.22
N ASP A 99 -1.76 -28.54 -8.09
CA ASP A 99 -2.07 -29.18 -6.82
C ASP A 99 -3.30 -30.05 -7.06
N ASP A 100 -3.10 -31.36 -7.20
CA ASP A 100 -4.16 -32.33 -7.48
C ASP A 100 -5.00 -32.62 -6.22
N GLY A 101 -4.84 -31.81 -5.18
CA GLY A 101 -5.56 -31.89 -3.91
C GLY A 101 -5.05 -33.00 -3.00
N THR A 102 -3.93 -33.66 -3.32
CA THR A 102 -3.39 -34.74 -2.49
C THR A 102 -2.32 -34.30 -1.50
N ASP A 103 -1.85 -33.05 -1.60
CA ASP A 103 -0.59 -32.61 -1.01
C ASP A 103 -0.73 -31.38 -0.08
N ALA A 104 -1.95 -31.08 0.38
CA ALA A 104 -2.15 -30.10 1.43
C ALA A 104 -1.60 -30.67 2.75
N PRO A 105 -0.56 -30.08 3.36
CA PRO A 105 -0.16 -30.47 4.70
C PRO A 105 -1.32 -30.18 5.64
N GLU A 106 -1.72 -31.19 6.40
CA GLU A 106 -2.71 -31.06 7.46
C GLU A 106 -2.19 -30.02 8.47
N VAL A 107 -2.77 -28.82 8.41
CA VAL A 107 -2.46 -27.76 9.37
C VAL A 107 -3.15 -28.16 10.67
N GLU A 108 -2.41 -28.80 11.56
CA GLU A 108 -2.85 -28.98 12.95
C GLU A 108 -2.95 -27.61 13.60
N TRP A 109 -4.20 -27.20 13.87
CA TRP A 109 -4.48 -26.07 14.75
C TRP A 109 -4.31 -26.53 16.20
N THR A 110 -3.11 -26.41 16.73
CA THR A 110 -2.85 -26.41 18.18
C THR A 110 -2.12 -25.15 18.59
#